data_AF-A0A8H7XNX7-F1
#
_entry.id   AF-A0A8H7XNX7-F1
#
_cell.length_a   1.000
_cell.length_b   1.000
_cell.length_c   1.000
_cell.angle_alpha   90.00
_cell.angle_beta   90.00
_cell.angle_gamma   90.00
#
_symmetry.space_group_name_H-M   'P 1'
#
loop_
_entity.id
_entity.type
_entity.pdbx_description
1 polymer ?
#
loop_
_entity_poly.entity_id
_entity_poly.type
_entity_poly.pdbx_seq_one_letter_code
_entity_poly.pdbx_strand_id
1 'polypeptide(L)'
;MARSSKLQKKQSLSNTGDRVQTRSSAAMQSPRSDQQRQPQKCTKCPGRPLRSQCAHTRKGKEYIAQHAAELALSNPLPSTSNHSPSLSDPFTSISASEHHCPRDTSTSTPSTPATPSPRPVTVLTSHDLAHLSLRSTGSSMSSSQSGSSASARVAPNRTSARNPYNGYVDGAYRGTEVYQIVCGHRLPSPISDNTRAVKKFTNAINSIIEKCEDISRETACWLFIGAQHSTARGGAISYASPRLWRDAAAQVGNIGTQFSSLTRNLINARTQENVELQRQLDESRRQNEEISLQLQAVNQSQKELDRELRRYKSRYNLDS
;
A
#
# COMPACT_ATOMS: atom_id res chain seq x y z
N MET A 1 66.23 30.47 -23.41
CA MET A 1 66.30 30.69 -21.95
C MET A 1 64.87 30.74 -21.42
N ALA A 2 64.23 29.60 -21.13
CA ALA A 2 64.28 28.87 -19.86
C ALA A 2 63.61 29.62 -18.70
N ARG A 3 62.39 29.24 -18.33
CA ARG A 3 62.13 28.57 -17.05
C ARG A 3 60.70 28.01 -16.99
N SER A 4 60.68 26.70 -16.80
CA SER A 4 59.54 25.82 -16.64
C SER A 4 59.22 25.74 -15.14
N SER A 5 58.00 26.10 -14.73
CA SER A 5 57.56 25.98 -13.33
C SER A 5 56.48 24.91 -13.23
N LYS A 6 56.92 23.72 -12.82
CA LYS A 6 56.11 22.55 -12.48
C LYS A 6 55.23 22.87 -11.26
N LEU A 7 53.92 22.93 -11.44
CA LEU A 7 52.94 22.92 -10.36
C LEU A 7 52.70 21.47 -9.92
N GLN A 8 53.24 21.13 -8.76
CA GLN A 8 53.01 19.86 -8.07
C GLN A 8 51.57 19.80 -7.54
N LYS A 9 50.77 18.94 -8.15
CA LYS A 9 49.43 18.53 -7.69
C LYS A 9 49.59 17.62 -6.48
N LYS A 10 49.61 18.18 -5.26
CA LYS A 10 49.52 17.42 -4.02
C LYS A 10 48.10 16.87 -3.87
N GLN A 11 47.97 15.57 -4.08
CA GLN A 11 46.84 14.76 -3.64
C GLN A 11 46.79 14.79 -2.11
N SER A 12 45.85 15.53 -1.52
CA SER A 12 45.48 15.38 -0.11
C SER A 12 44.31 14.40 -0.02
N LEU A 13 44.65 13.13 0.17
CA LEU A 13 43.73 12.09 0.62
C LEU A 13 43.37 12.39 2.09
N SER A 14 42.29 13.13 2.31
CA SER A 14 41.68 13.25 3.63
C SER A 14 40.61 12.17 3.79
N ASN A 15 41.06 10.99 4.20
CA ASN A 15 40.51 10.18 5.29
C ASN A 15 39.03 10.47 5.66
N THR A 16 38.10 10.04 4.82
CA THR A 16 36.71 9.80 5.26
C THR A 16 36.72 8.54 6.11
N GLY A 17 36.39 8.71 7.38
CA GLY A 17 36.38 7.65 8.37
C GLY A 17 35.68 6.39 7.87
N ASP A 18 36.42 5.28 8.01
CA ASP A 18 35.90 3.93 8.04
C ASP A 18 34.81 3.83 9.11
N ARG A 19 33.58 4.16 8.69
CA ARG A 19 32.39 3.59 9.29
C ARG A 19 32.49 2.10 8.96
N VAL A 20 32.97 1.34 9.94
CA VAL A 20 32.90 -0.12 10.00
C VAL A 20 31.46 -0.54 9.67
N GLN A 21 31.22 -0.73 8.38
CA GLN A 21 30.21 -1.64 7.89
C GLN A 21 30.73 -2.99 8.34
N THR A 22 30.22 -3.46 9.47
CA THR A 22 30.01 -4.88 9.67
C THR A 22 29.15 -5.36 8.51
N ARG A 23 29.82 -5.61 7.37
CA ARG A 23 29.41 -6.57 6.36
C ARG A 23 29.20 -7.84 7.16
N SER A 24 27.96 -8.01 7.58
CA SER A 24 27.42 -9.27 7.99
C SER A 24 27.69 -10.16 6.80
N SER A 25 28.74 -10.97 6.92
CA SER A 25 29.10 -12.00 5.97
C SER A 25 27.80 -12.73 5.68
N ALA A 26 27.24 -12.46 4.50
CA ALA A 26 26.20 -13.27 3.93
C ALA A 26 26.90 -14.62 3.75
N ALA A 27 26.79 -15.46 4.78
CA ALA A 27 27.14 -16.86 4.69
C ALA A 27 26.48 -17.32 3.41
N MET A 28 27.31 -17.70 2.43
CA MET A 28 26.88 -18.50 1.31
C MET A 28 26.22 -19.72 1.95
N GLN A 29 24.91 -19.64 2.13
CA GLN A 29 24.10 -20.78 2.48
C GLN A 29 24.19 -21.63 1.22
N SER A 30 25.07 -22.63 1.27
CA SER A 30 25.10 -23.73 0.33
C SER A 30 23.66 -24.09 -0.01
N PRO A 31 23.32 -24.31 -1.30
CA PRO A 31 21.97 -24.71 -1.69
C PRO A 31 21.61 -25.88 -0.78
N ARG A 32 20.63 -25.64 0.11
CA ARG A 32 20.13 -26.68 1.00
C ARG A 32 19.64 -27.74 0.04
N SER A 33 20.37 -28.86 -0.02
CA SER A 33 19.93 -30.04 -0.74
C SER A 33 18.48 -30.25 -0.36
N ASP A 34 17.63 -30.41 -1.36
CA ASP A 34 16.22 -30.77 -1.21
C ASP A 34 16.19 -32.10 -0.46
N GLN A 35 16.33 -32.05 0.86
CA GLN A 35 15.99 -33.13 1.75
C GLN A 35 14.50 -33.28 1.57
N GLN A 36 14.13 -34.21 0.68
CA GLN A 36 12.78 -34.63 0.41
C GLN A 36 12.09 -34.81 1.76
N ARG A 37 11.30 -33.81 2.14
CA ARG A 37 10.53 -33.88 3.38
C ARG A 37 9.63 -35.08 3.24
N GLN A 38 9.77 -36.04 4.16
CA GLN A 38 8.95 -37.25 4.11
C GLN A 38 7.47 -36.86 4.03
N PRO A 39 6.71 -37.47 3.12
CA PRO A 39 5.33 -37.09 2.86
C PRO A 39 4.50 -37.29 4.13
N GLN A 40 3.82 -36.21 4.54
CA GLN A 40 3.08 -36.17 5.79
C GLN A 40 1.86 -37.07 5.73
N LYS A 41 1.66 -37.92 6.76
CA LYS A 41 0.51 -38.82 6.89
C LYS A 41 -0.68 -38.14 7.58
N CYS A 42 -1.90 -38.57 7.26
CA CYS A 42 -3.11 -38.10 7.92
C CYS A 42 -3.22 -38.68 9.34
N THR A 43 -3.57 -37.83 10.31
CA THR A 43 -3.76 -38.23 11.71
C THR A 43 -5.21 -38.61 12.04
N LYS A 44 -6.16 -38.33 11.15
CA LYS A 44 -7.61 -38.55 11.37
C LYS A 44 -8.14 -39.88 10.82
N CYS A 45 -7.48 -40.43 9.79
CA CYS A 45 -7.94 -41.68 9.17
C CYS A 45 -7.30 -42.89 9.85
N PRO A 46 -8.07 -43.96 10.12
CA PRO A 46 -7.46 -45.27 10.35
C PRO A 46 -6.59 -45.64 9.15
N GLY A 47 -5.39 -46.18 9.38
CA GLY A 47 -4.41 -46.49 8.32
C GLY A 47 -3.48 -45.36 7.90
N ARG A 48 -3.67 -44.12 8.40
CA ARG A 48 -2.78 -42.96 8.18
C ARG A 48 -2.28 -42.79 6.72
N PRO A 49 -3.19 -42.69 5.73
CA PRO A 49 -2.82 -42.43 4.33
C PRO A 49 -2.08 -41.08 4.21
N LEU A 50 -1.38 -40.86 3.10
CA LEU A 50 -0.72 -39.58 2.84
C LEU A 50 -1.75 -38.44 2.86
N ARG A 51 -1.37 -37.26 3.40
CA ARG A 51 -2.28 -36.10 3.45
C ARG A 51 -2.78 -35.72 2.06
N SER A 52 -1.97 -35.91 1.02
CA SER A 52 -2.32 -35.68 -0.39
C SER A 52 -3.34 -36.67 -0.95
N GLN A 53 -3.63 -37.78 -0.27
CA GLN A 53 -4.58 -38.81 -0.70
C GLN A 53 -5.79 -38.92 0.24
N CYS A 54 -5.87 -38.05 1.25
CA CYS A 54 -6.88 -38.14 2.29
C CYS A 54 -8.02 -37.13 2.08
N ALA A 55 -9.27 -37.59 2.10
CA ALA A 55 -10.47 -36.76 2.00
C ALA A 55 -10.58 -35.63 3.06
N HIS A 56 -9.83 -35.72 4.15
CA HIS A 56 -9.78 -34.69 5.19
C HIS A 56 -8.94 -33.45 4.81
N THR A 57 -8.18 -33.48 3.72
CA THR A 57 -7.46 -32.31 3.23
C THR A 57 -8.00 -31.88 1.87
N ARG A 58 -7.91 -30.58 1.57
CA ARG A 58 -8.36 -30.03 0.28
C ARG A 58 -7.64 -30.71 -0.90
N LYS A 59 -6.32 -30.84 -0.81
CA LYS A 59 -5.50 -31.53 -1.83
C LYS A 59 -5.90 -32.99 -2.01
N GLY A 60 -6.23 -33.69 -0.92
CA GLY A 60 -6.70 -35.06 -1.00
C GLY A 60 -8.10 -35.21 -1.59
N LYS A 61 -9.01 -34.25 -1.36
CA LYS A 61 -10.30 -34.22 -2.04
C LYS A 61 -10.14 -34.02 -3.56
N GLU A 62 -9.26 -33.11 -3.95
CA GLU A 62 -8.92 -32.88 -5.37
C GLU A 62 -8.31 -34.14 -6.00
N TYR A 63 -7.37 -34.80 -5.32
CA TYR A 63 -6.77 -36.06 -5.78
C TYR A 63 -7.80 -37.19 -5.93
N ILE A 64 -8.69 -37.38 -4.95
CA ILE A 64 -9.74 -38.41 -5.00
C ILE A 64 -10.71 -38.13 -6.16
N ALA A 65 -11.08 -36.86 -6.40
CA ALA A 65 -11.94 -36.48 -7.51
C ALA A 65 -11.27 -36.74 -8.87
N GLN A 66 -9.98 -36.42 -9.01
CA GLN A 66 -9.21 -36.72 -10.22
C GLN A 66 -9.10 -38.22 -10.46
N HIS A 67 -8.77 -38.99 -9.43
CA HIS A 67 -8.67 -40.45 -9.54
C HIS A 67 -10.02 -41.11 -9.84
N ALA A 68 -11.12 -40.58 -9.31
CA ALA A 68 -12.47 -41.04 -9.64
C ALA A 68 -12.83 -40.73 -11.10
N ALA A 69 -12.45 -39.56 -11.62
CA ALA A 69 -12.65 -39.21 -13.03
C ALA A 69 -11.81 -40.09 -13.97
N GLU A 70 -10.57 -40.42 -13.58
CA GLU A 70 -9.69 -41.31 -14.35
C GLU A 70 -10.22 -42.76 -14.40
N LEU A 71 -10.76 -43.27 -13.29
CA LEU A 71 -11.43 -44.57 -13.27
C LEU A 71 -12.71 -44.59 -14.12
N ALA A 72 -13.46 -43.47 -14.14
CA ALA A 72 -14.65 -43.35 -14.98
C ALA A 72 -14.32 -43.37 -16.48
N LEU A 73 -13.14 -42.89 -16.89
CA LEU A 73 -12.65 -42.99 -18.27
C LEU A 73 -12.18 -44.40 -18.64
N SER A 74 -11.71 -45.17 -17.66
CA SER A 74 -11.11 -46.50 -17.88
C SER A 74 -12.15 -47.62 -17.99
N ASN A 75 -13.37 -47.41 -17.50
CA ASN A 75 -14.48 -48.36 -17.63
C ASN A 75 -15.53 -47.80 -18.61
N PRO A 76 -15.47 -48.15 -19.91
CA PRO A 76 -16.55 -47.82 -20.84
C PRO A 76 -17.84 -48.47 -20.34
N LEU A 77 -18.84 -47.66 -20.01
CA LEU A 77 -20.16 -48.17 -19.67
C LEU A 77 -20.68 -49.05 -20.82
N PRO A 78 -21.36 -50.18 -20.52
CA PRO A 78 -22.06 -50.94 -21.55
C PRO A 78 -23.10 -50.03 -22.20
N SER A 79 -22.92 -49.77 -23.49
CA SER A 79 -23.79 -48.97 -24.33
C SER A 79 -25.21 -49.53 -24.28
N THR A 80 -26.07 -48.90 -23.49
CA THR A 80 -27.52 -49.14 -23.57
C THR A 80 -28.03 -48.39 -24.79
N SER A 81 -28.10 -49.10 -25.92
CA SER A 81 -28.79 -48.65 -27.12
C SER A 81 -30.26 -48.46 -26.82
N ASN A 82 -30.72 -47.23 -26.65
CA ASN A 82 -32.15 -46.93 -26.58
C ASN A 82 -32.48 -45.72 -27.48
N HIS A 83 -33.11 -46.08 -28.59
CA HIS A 83 -34.09 -45.34 -29.39
C HIS A 83 -34.10 -43.81 -29.32
N SER A 84 -33.65 -43.21 -30.42
CA SER A 84 -33.91 -41.82 -30.82
C SER A 84 -35.40 -41.57 -31.06
N PRO A 85 -36.01 -40.52 -30.47
CA PRO A 85 -37.17 -39.88 -31.04
C PRO A 85 -36.72 -38.72 -31.94
N SER A 86 -37.14 -38.81 -33.20
CA SER A 86 -37.12 -37.77 -34.21
C SER A 86 -37.75 -36.46 -33.69
N LEU A 87 -37.01 -35.37 -33.76
CA LEU A 87 -37.51 -34.00 -33.56
C LEU A 87 -37.36 -33.27 -34.89
N SER A 88 -38.51 -33.00 -35.50
CA SER A 88 -38.71 -32.11 -36.63
C SER A 88 -38.57 -30.64 -36.21
N ASP A 89 -37.63 -29.94 -36.83
CA ASP A 89 -37.56 -28.49 -36.92
C ASP A 89 -38.78 -27.89 -37.61
N PRO A 90 -39.17 -26.66 -37.23
CA PRO A 90 -39.53 -25.69 -38.24
C PRO A 90 -38.73 -24.39 -38.11
N PHE A 91 -38.14 -24.03 -39.25
CA PHE A 91 -37.76 -22.70 -39.70
C PHE A 91 -38.62 -21.58 -39.10
N THR A 92 -37.98 -20.50 -38.64
CA THR A 92 -38.60 -19.17 -38.64
C THR A 92 -37.56 -18.12 -39.00
N SER A 93 -37.58 -17.73 -40.28
CA SER A 93 -36.98 -16.51 -40.80
C SER A 93 -37.78 -15.29 -40.35
N ILE A 94 -37.15 -14.31 -39.70
CA ILE A 94 -37.65 -12.94 -39.56
C ILE A 94 -36.42 -12.03 -39.72
N SER A 95 -36.19 -11.54 -40.95
CA SER A 95 -36.54 -10.20 -41.44
C SER A 95 -35.77 -9.07 -40.77
N ALA A 96 -34.78 -8.59 -41.51
CA ALA A 96 -34.16 -7.28 -41.35
C ALA A 96 -35.22 -6.18 -41.54
N SER A 97 -35.29 -5.25 -40.60
CA SER A 97 -35.95 -3.96 -40.80
C SER A 97 -34.96 -2.86 -40.44
N GLU A 98 -34.51 -2.20 -41.50
CA GLU A 98 -33.82 -0.92 -41.45
C GLU A 98 -34.79 0.14 -40.93
N HIS A 99 -34.55 0.65 -39.72
CA HIS A 99 -35.16 1.90 -39.27
C HIS A 99 -34.13 3.02 -39.31
N HIS A 100 -34.24 3.80 -40.38
CA HIS A 100 -33.72 5.14 -40.53
C HIS A 100 -34.38 6.06 -39.48
N CYS A 101 -33.59 6.66 -38.58
CA CYS A 101 -34.05 7.78 -37.75
C CYS A 101 -33.57 9.10 -38.38
N PRO A 102 -34.45 10.09 -38.54
CA PRO A 102 -34.05 11.41 -39.03
C PRO A 102 -33.29 12.18 -37.94
N ARG A 103 -32.26 12.88 -38.43
CA ARG A 103 -31.35 13.74 -37.69
C ARG A 103 -32.01 15.09 -37.45
N ASP A 104 -32.60 15.29 -36.28
CA ASP A 104 -33.05 16.62 -35.85
C ASP A 104 -31.84 17.47 -35.47
N THR A 105 -31.59 18.45 -36.32
CA THR A 105 -30.56 19.48 -36.17
C THR A 105 -31.17 20.65 -35.41
N SER A 106 -31.24 20.54 -34.08
CA SER A 106 -31.57 21.68 -33.22
C SER A 106 -30.29 22.44 -32.86
N THR A 107 -30.02 23.50 -33.63
CA THR A 107 -29.07 24.57 -33.36
C THR A 107 -29.46 25.28 -32.06
N SER A 108 -28.88 24.87 -30.93
CA SER A 108 -28.93 25.62 -29.68
C SER A 108 -27.75 26.60 -29.61
N THR A 109 -28.10 27.88 -29.61
CA THR A 109 -27.29 29.06 -29.32
C THR A 109 -26.34 28.87 -28.12
N PRO A 110 -25.08 29.34 -28.19
CA PRO A 110 -24.15 29.30 -27.07
C PRO A 110 -24.50 30.41 -26.05
N SER A 111 -25.16 30.02 -24.96
CA SER A 111 -25.29 30.88 -23.78
C SER A 111 -23.96 30.96 -23.03
N THR A 112 -23.46 32.19 -22.94
CA THR A 112 -22.26 32.64 -22.25
C THR A 112 -22.19 32.10 -20.81
N PRO A 113 -21.12 31.41 -20.39
CA PRO A 113 -20.98 30.99 -19.01
C PRO A 113 -20.74 32.21 -18.12
N ALA A 114 -21.68 32.45 -17.20
CA ALA A 114 -21.56 33.46 -16.16
C ALA A 114 -20.31 33.19 -15.31
N THR A 115 -19.48 34.21 -15.19
CA THR A 115 -18.30 34.27 -14.32
C THR A 115 -18.71 33.97 -12.87
N PRO A 116 -18.17 32.92 -12.23
CA PRO A 116 -18.45 32.67 -10.82
C PRO A 116 -17.77 33.75 -9.97
N SER A 117 -18.60 34.50 -9.25
CA SER A 117 -18.18 35.46 -8.23
C SER A 117 -17.25 34.77 -7.20
N PRO A 118 -16.08 35.34 -6.88
CA PRO A 118 -15.16 34.75 -5.91
C PRO A 118 -15.82 34.75 -4.53
N ARG A 119 -16.08 33.56 -3.98
CA ARG A 119 -16.48 33.41 -2.58
C ARG A 119 -15.24 33.67 -1.70
N PRO A 120 -15.36 34.45 -0.62
CA PRO A 120 -14.25 34.66 0.31
C PRO A 120 -13.85 33.31 0.92
N VAL A 121 -12.56 32.98 0.76
CA VAL A 121 -11.95 31.80 1.34
C VAL A 121 -11.76 32.08 2.82
N THR A 122 -12.63 31.50 3.66
CA THR A 122 -12.41 31.51 5.11
C THR A 122 -11.20 30.63 5.40
N VAL A 123 -10.05 31.27 5.58
CA VAL A 123 -8.82 30.63 6.06
C VAL A 123 -9.11 30.13 7.47
N LEU A 124 -9.32 28.82 7.60
CA LEU A 124 -9.36 28.16 8.91
C LEU A 124 -7.93 28.21 9.46
N THR A 125 -7.67 29.16 10.34
CA THR A 125 -6.41 29.26 11.09
C THR A 125 -6.26 28.05 12.02
N SER A 126 -5.26 27.23 11.73
CA SER A 126 -4.80 26.12 12.57
C SER A 126 -4.28 26.62 13.91
N HIS A 127 -5.16 26.72 14.90
CA HIS A 127 -4.79 26.84 16.32
C HIS A 127 -5.66 25.88 17.12
N ASP A 128 -5.22 24.62 17.28
CA ASP A 128 -5.28 23.86 18.53
C ASP A 128 -4.94 22.38 18.29
N LEU A 129 -3.67 22.03 18.39
CA LEU A 129 -3.22 20.65 18.61
C LEU A 129 -2.00 20.64 19.54
N ALA A 130 -2.13 21.29 20.70
CA ALA A 130 -1.12 21.26 21.74
C ALA A 130 -1.74 20.96 23.10
N HIS A 131 -2.35 19.77 23.29
CA HIS A 131 -2.52 19.21 24.63
C HIS A 131 -2.88 17.71 24.60
N LEU A 132 -1.89 16.85 24.34
CA LEU A 132 -1.93 15.46 24.82
C LEU A 132 -0.70 15.23 25.70
N SER A 133 -0.88 15.58 26.98
CA SER A 133 0.06 15.30 28.06
C SER A 133 0.32 13.80 28.17
N LEU A 134 1.59 13.42 28.05
CA LEU A 134 2.11 12.15 28.52
C LEU A 134 1.89 12.02 30.04
N ARG A 135 0.91 11.21 30.45
CA ARG A 135 0.92 10.58 31.78
C ARG A 135 1.67 9.26 31.67
N SER A 136 2.98 9.33 31.88
CA SER A 136 3.82 8.17 32.14
C SER A 136 3.66 7.81 33.62
N THR A 137 2.71 6.92 33.93
CA THR A 137 2.63 6.28 35.24
C THR A 137 3.71 5.21 35.31
N GLY A 138 4.76 5.50 36.09
CA GLY A 138 5.80 4.55 36.43
C GLY A 138 5.22 3.39 37.23
N SER A 139 5.16 2.21 36.60
CA SER A 139 4.87 0.95 37.29
C SER A 139 6.17 0.38 37.84
N SER A 140 6.26 0.51 39.16
CA SER A 140 7.15 -0.17 40.10
C SER A 140 7.38 -1.64 39.76
N MET A 141 8.66 -2.02 39.65
CA MET A 141 9.10 -3.39 39.53
C MET A 141 8.85 -4.14 40.84
N SER A 142 7.87 -5.05 40.83
CA SER A 142 7.69 -6.05 41.89
C SER A 142 8.21 -7.39 41.37
N SER A 143 9.39 -7.74 41.85
CA SER A 143 10.02 -9.04 41.70
C SER A 143 9.40 -10.04 42.68
N SER A 144 8.72 -11.06 42.19
CA SER A 144 8.45 -12.26 43.01
C SER A 144 8.07 -13.49 42.19
N GLN A 145 8.93 -14.50 42.37
CA GLN A 145 8.63 -15.91 42.63
C GLN A 145 8.19 -16.81 41.46
N SER A 146 9.18 -17.61 41.07
CA SER A 146 9.12 -18.88 40.35
C SER A 146 8.24 -19.91 41.08
N GLY A 147 6.95 -19.93 40.70
CA GLY A 147 6.04 -21.04 40.97
C GLY A 147 5.70 -21.76 39.66
N SER A 148 6.04 -23.04 39.57
CA SER A 148 5.67 -23.93 38.47
C SER A 148 4.18 -24.26 38.51
N SER A 149 3.34 -23.33 38.04
CA SER A 149 1.90 -23.51 37.92
C SER A 149 1.50 -23.90 36.49
N ALA A 150 0.68 -24.94 36.40
CA ALA A 150 0.14 -25.51 35.17
C ALA A 150 -0.32 -24.42 34.18
N SER A 151 0.10 -24.57 32.92
CA SER A 151 -0.18 -23.65 31.81
C SER A 151 -1.69 -23.55 31.55
N ALA A 152 -2.37 -22.67 32.28
CA ALA A 152 -3.71 -22.24 31.94
C ALA A 152 -3.63 -21.51 30.60
N ARG A 153 -4.26 -22.07 29.56
CA ARG A 153 -4.34 -21.44 28.24
C ARG A 153 -5.12 -20.14 28.41
N VAL A 154 -4.42 -19.01 28.47
CA VAL A 154 -5.02 -17.68 28.45
C VAL A 154 -5.90 -17.60 27.22
N ALA A 155 -7.21 -17.40 27.43
CA ALA A 155 -8.15 -17.25 26.34
C ALA A 155 -7.68 -16.07 25.47
N PRO A 156 -7.65 -16.22 24.13
CA PRO A 156 -7.20 -15.16 23.25
C PRO A 156 -8.08 -13.92 23.49
N ASN A 157 -7.42 -12.81 23.81
CA ASN A 157 -8.10 -11.55 24.15
C ASN A 157 -8.91 -11.11 22.93
N ARG A 158 -10.24 -11.24 22.99
CA ARG A 158 -11.13 -10.97 21.86
C ARG A 158 -11.48 -9.49 21.86
N THR A 159 -11.17 -8.81 20.75
CA THR A 159 -11.55 -7.40 20.54
C THR A 159 -13.08 -7.27 20.59
N SER A 160 -13.58 -6.31 21.37
CA SER A 160 -15.02 -6.04 21.51
C SER A 160 -15.29 -4.53 21.49
N ALA A 161 -16.55 -4.12 21.33
CA ALA A 161 -16.91 -2.70 21.38
C ALA A 161 -16.57 -2.04 22.73
N ARG A 162 -16.57 -2.81 23.84
CA ARG A 162 -16.19 -2.32 25.18
C ARG A 162 -14.68 -2.29 25.39
N ASN A 163 -13.93 -3.13 24.68
CA ASN A 163 -12.48 -3.19 24.73
C ASN A 163 -11.92 -3.31 23.30
N PRO A 164 -11.83 -2.17 22.57
CA PRO A 164 -11.32 -2.13 21.22
C PRO A 164 -9.78 -2.22 21.23
N TYR A 165 -9.23 -3.39 21.57
CA TYR A 165 -7.78 -3.60 21.71
C TYR A 165 -6.95 -3.16 20.47
N ASN A 166 -7.48 -3.33 19.25
CA ASN A 166 -6.82 -2.86 18.02
C ASN A 166 -7.34 -1.49 17.54
N GLY A 167 -8.09 -0.76 18.37
CA GLY A 167 -8.74 0.49 18.01
C GLY A 167 -10.01 0.33 17.15
N TYR A 168 -10.46 1.46 16.61
CA TYR A 168 -11.56 1.56 15.66
C TYR A 168 -11.01 1.79 14.25
N VAL A 169 -11.82 1.51 13.23
CA VAL A 169 -11.50 1.83 11.84
C VAL A 169 -11.64 3.35 11.64
N ASP A 170 -10.54 4.00 11.31
CA ASP A 170 -10.52 5.44 11.02
C ASP A 170 -11.25 5.75 9.71
N GLY A 171 -11.93 6.90 9.68
CA GLY A 171 -12.58 7.42 8.47
C GLY A 171 -13.86 6.69 8.06
N ALA A 172 -14.41 5.81 8.90
CA ALA A 172 -15.74 5.24 8.68
C ALA A 172 -16.82 6.24 9.12
N TYR A 173 -17.79 6.51 8.23
CA TYR A 173 -18.89 7.43 8.47
C TYR A 173 -20.24 6.80 8.08
N ARG A 174 -21.31 7.22 8.76
CA ARG A 174 -22.70 6.95 8.42
C ARG A 174 -23.40 8.30 8.21
N GLY A 175 -23.50 8.72 6.95
CA GLY A 175 -23.89 10.09 6.63
C GLY A 175 -22.80 11.08 7.08
N THR A 176 -23.15 12.01 7.97
CA THR A 176 -22.21 12.98 8.56
C THR A 176 -21.59 12.51 9.88
N GLU A 177 -22.09 11.41 10.46
CA GLU A 177 -21.67 10.93 11.77
C GLU A 177 -20.54 9.90 11.65
N VAL A 178 -19.60 9.93 12.60
CA VAL A 178 -18.52 8.95 12.68
C VAL A 178 -19.10 7.58 13.03
N TYR A 179 -18.78 6.56 12.24
CA TYR A 179 -19.27 5.19 12.44
C TYR A 179 -18.16 4.32 13.06
N GLN A 180 -18.29 4.02 14.35
CA GLN A 180 -17.28 3.29 15.11
C GLN A 180 -17.30 1.78 14.81
N ILE A 181 -16.44 1.34 13.90
CA ILE A 181 -16.24 -0.09 13.59
C ILE A 181 -15.02 -0.60 14.35
N VAL A 182 -15.18 -1.61 15.20
CA VAL A 182 -14.06 -2.20 15.96
C VAL A 182 -13.12 -2.97 15.03
N CYS A 183 -11.82 -2.71 15.11
CA CYS A 183 -10.84 -3.42 14.27
C CYS A 183 -10.55 -4.83 14.82
N GLY A 184 -10.96 -5.87 14.08
CA GLY A 184 -10.76 -7.26 14.50
C GLY A 184 -9.31 -7.75 14.48
N HIS A 185 -8.40 -7.01 13.85
CA HIS A 185 -7.00 -7.40 13.67
C HIS A 185 -6.07 -6.20 13.83
N ARG A 186 -4.78 -6.45 14.11
CA ARG A 186 -3.77 -5.40 14.11
C ARG A 186 -3.57 -4.88 12.69
N LEU A 187 -3.56 -3.56 12.53
CA LEU A 187 -3.30 -2.91 11.25
C LEU A 187 -1.92 -3.34 10.69
N PRO A 188 -1.83 -3.74 9.41
CA PRO A 188 -0.56 -4.11 8.80
C PRO A 188 0.33 -2.87 8.65
N SER A 189 1.64 -3.03 8.86
CA SER A 189 2.60 -1.96 8.61
C SER A 189 2.59 -1.54 7.13
N PRO A 190 2.83 -0.24 6.82
CA PRO A 190 2.96 0.23 5.45
C PRO A 190 4.02 -0.54 4.67
N ILE A 191 3.73 -0.86 3.40
CA ILE A 191 4.67 -1.56 2.51
C ILE A 191 5.51 -0.51 1.80
N SER A 192 6.83 -0.54 1.99
CA SER A 192 7.78 0.38 1.33
C SER A 192 8.01 0.04 -0.15
N ASP A 193 8.01 -1.25 -0.50
CA ASP A 193 8.13 -1.69 -1.89
C ASP A 193 6.83 -1.50 -2.66
N ASN A 194 6.86 -0.55 -3.58
CA ASN A 194 5.74 -0.19 -4.44
C ASN A 194 5.22 -1.38 -5.27
N THR A 195 6.11 -2.22 -5.81
CA THR A 195 5.71 -3.35 -6.66
C THR A 195 4.88 -4.36 -5.86
N ARG A 196 5.33 -4.66 -4.63
CA ARG A 196 4.60 -5.52 -3.71
C ARG A 196 3.31 -4.88 -3.21
N ALA A 197 3.30 -3.57 -2.97
CA ALA A 197 2.11 -2.83 -2.56
C ALA A 197 1.01 -2.87 -3.63
N VAL A 198 1.35 -2.59 -4.90
CA VAL A 198 0.42 -2.66 -6.04
C VAL A 198 -0.16 -4.06 -6.18
N LYS A 199 0.68 -5.11 -6.15
CA LYS A 199 0.19 -6.50 -6.26
C LYS A 199 -0.76 -6.87 -5.12
N LYS A 200 -0.43 -6.47 -3.89
CA LYS A 200 -1.30 -6.71 -2.72
C LYS A 200 -2.60 -5.94 -2.85
N PHE A 201 -2.55 -4.69 -3.30
CA PHE A 201 -3.72 -3.85 -3.55
C PHE A 201 -4.66 -4.50 -4.57
N THR A 202 -4.15 -4.91 -5.74
CA THR A 202 -4.97 -5.55 -6.78
C THR A 202 -5.63 -6.84 -6.29
N ASN A 203 -4.89 -7.69 -5.55
CA ASN A 203 -5.48 -8.90 -4.99
C ASN A 203 -6.53 -8.61 -3.92
N ALA A 204 -6.29 -7.61 -3.08
CA ALA A 204 -7.22 -7.23 -2.02
C ALA A 204 -8.50 -6.58 -2.58
N ILE A 205 -8.38 -5.69 -3.57
CA ILE A 205 -9.53 -4.98 -4.14
C ILE A 205 -10.45 -5.95 -4.89
N ASN A 206 -9.91 -6.94 -5.60
CA ASN A 206 -10.71 -7.96 -6.26
C ASN A 206 -11.54 -8.76 -5.24
N SER A 207 -10.93 -9.18 -4.14
CA SER A 207 -11.65 -9.89 -3.07
C SER A 207 -12.71 -9.01 -2.37
N ILE A 208 -12.49 -7.70 -2.28
CA ILE A 208 -13.48 -6.76 -1.76
C ILE A 208 -14.66 -6.64 -2.74
N ILE A 209 -14.38 -6.47 -4.03
CA ILE A 209 -15.42 -6.33 -5.07
C ILE A 209 -16.30 -7.57 -5.11
N GLU A 210 -15.73 -8.78 -5.08
CA GLU A 210 -16.48 -10.05 -5.03
C GLU A 210 -17.46 -10.07 -3.83
N LYS A 211 -16.98 -9.74 -2.63
CA LYS A 211 -17.84 -9.71 -1.43
C LYS A 211 -18.93 -8.65 -1.51
N CYS A 212 -18.62 -7.50 -2.10
CA CYS A 212 -19.58 -6.44 -2.28
C CYS A 212 -20.64 -6.80 -3.32
N GLU A 213 -20.27 -7.56 -4.35
CA GLU A 213 -21.22 -8.16 -5.27
C GLU A 213 -22.15 -9.13 -4.55
N ASP A 214 -21.62 -10.08 -3.78
CA ASP A 214 -22.41 -11.04 -3.01
C ASP A 214 -23.42 -10.34 -2.09
N ILE A 215 -22.95 -9.39 -1.28
CA ILE A 215 -23.80 -8.62 -0.35
C ILE A 215 -24.87 -7.83 -1.11
N SER A 216 -24.50 -7.21 -2.24
CA SER A 216 -25.46 -6.42 -3.03
C SER A 216 -26.55 -7.28 -3.66
N ARG A 217 -26.23 -8.53 -4.05
CA ARG A 217 -27.20 -9.49 -4.58
C ARG A 217 -28.11 -10.02 -3.48
N GLU A 218 -27.55 -10.37 -2.33
CA GLU A 218 -28.30 -10.93 -1.19
C GLU A 218 -29.27 -9.92 -0.59
N THR A 219 -28.84 -8.67 -0.41
CA THR A 219 -29.61 -7.63 0.30
C THR A 219 -30.33 -6.66 -0.63
N ALA A 220 -30.09 -6.76 -1.93
CA ALA A 220 -30.53 -5.79 -2.93
C ALA A 220 -30.18 -4.34 -2.56
N CYS A 221 -29.06 -4.09 -1.87
CA CYS A 221 -28.67 -2.74 -1.47
C CYS A 221 -28.04 -1.95 -2.64
N TRP A 222 -28.07 -0.62 -2.53
CA TRP A 222 -27.30 0.27 -3.40
C TRP A 222 -25.89 0.43 -2.84
N LEU A 223 -24.89 0.05 -3.63
CA LEU A 223 -23.49 0.06 -3.22
C LEU A 223 -22.62 0.66 -4.32
N PHE A 224 -21.72 1.58 -3.95
CA PHE A 224 -20.67 2.12 -4.79
C PHE A 224 -19.33 2.03 -4.07
N ILE A 225 -18.28 1.56 -4.76
CA ILE A 225 -16.92 1.47 -4.24
C ILE A 225 -15.98 2.11 -5.25
N GLY A 226 -15.13 3.01 -4.77
CA GLY A 226 -14.02 3.58 -5.52
C GLY A 226 -12.71 3.31 -4.80
N ALA A 227 -11.70 2.85 -5.53
CA ALA A 227 -10.36 2.65 -4.99
C ALA A 227 -9.30 3.07 -6.01
N GLN A 228 -8.27 3.77 -5.53
CA GLN A 228 -7.08 4.12 -6.29
C GLN A 228 -5.85 3.88 -5.41
N HIS A 229 -4.85 3.20 -5.97
CA HIS A 229 -3.54 3.10 -5.33
C HIS A 229 -2.69 4.31 -5.71
N SER A 230 -2.03 4.92 -4.71
CA SER A 230 -1.32 6.20 -4.86
C SER A 230 -0.22 6.20 -5.92
N THR A 231 0.36 5.04 -6.20
CA THR A 231 1.47 4.86 -7.15
C THR A 231 1.12 3.90 -8.28
N ALA A 232 -0.11 3.39 -8.35
CA ALA A 232 -0.51 2.55 -9.48
C ALA A 232 -0.62 3.41 -10.73
N ARG A 233 0.00 2.94 -11.82
CA ARG A 233 -0.18 3.53 -13.16
C ARG A 233 -1.59 3.28 -13.72
N GLY A 234 -2.34 2.34 -13.13
CA GLY A 234 -3.74 2.09 -13.48
C GLY A 234 -4.64 3.24 -13.02
N GLY A 235 -5.71 3.47 -13.77
CA GLY A 235 -6.78 4.37 -13.37
C GLY A 235 -7.56 3.86 -12.17
N ALA A 236 -8.46 4.71 -11.66
CA ALA A 236 -9.32 4.39 -10.54
C ALA A 236 -10.19 3.17 -10.86
N ILE A 237 -10.23 2.22 -9.92
CA ILE A 237 -11.12 1.08 -9.99
C ILE A 237 -12.41 1.51 -9.31
N SER A 238 -13.54 1.39 -10.03
CA SER A 238 -14.86 1.63 -9.47
C SER A 238 -15.76 0.44 -9.70
N TYR A 239 -16.57 0.14 -8.69
CA TYR A 239 -17.61 -0.87 -8.72
C TYR A 239 -18.92 -0.22 -8.28
N ALA A 240 -20.01 -0.58 -8.95
CA ALA A 240 -21.35 -0.22 -8.52
C ALA A 240 -22.25 -1.45 -8.59
N SER A 241 -23.09 -1.60 -7.57
CA SER A 241 -24.04 -2.71 -7.47
C SER A 241 -25.00 -2.77 -8.67
N PRO A 242 -25.47 -3.97 -9.09
CA PRO A 242 -26.41 -4.10 -10.20
C PRO A 242 -27.71 -3.32 -10.01
N ARG A 243 -28.19 -3.18 -8.76
CA ARG A 243 -29.38 -2.39 -8.46
C ARG A 243 -29.15 -0.89 -8.69
N LEU A 244 -28.03 -0.35 -8.19
CA LEU A 244 -27.70 1.05 -8.39
C LEU A 244 -27.51 1.39 -9.88
N TRP A 245 -26.93 0.48 -10.66
CA TRP A 245 -26.81 0.64 -12.11
C TRP A 245 -28.15 0.72 -12.82
N ARG A 246 -29.13 -0.13 -12.43
CA ARG A 246 -30.48 -0.08 -13.02
C ARG A 246 -31.21 1.21 -12.69
N ASP A 247 -31.10 1.64 -11.43
CA ASP A 247 -31.87 2.79 -10.93
C ASP A 247 -31.25 4.13 -11.34
N ALA A 248 -29.92 4.20 -11.52
CA ALA A 248 -29.19 5.46 -11.68
C ALA A 248 -27.90 5.34 -12.53
N ALA A 249 -27.97 4.70 -13.70
CA ALA A 249 -26.81 4.46 -14.58
C ALA A 249 -25.99 5.72 -14.89
N ALA A 250 -26.65 6.82 -15.24
CA ALA A 250 -26.00 8.08 -15.59
C ALA A 250 -25.24 8.69 -14.39
N GLN A 251 -25.84 8.63 -13.20
CA GLN A 251 -25.25 9.14 -11.96
C GLN A 251 -24.03 8.32 -11.54
N VAL A 252 -24.07 6.99 -11.70
CA VAL A 252 -22.93 6.11 -11.42
C VAL A 252 -21.72 6.48 -12.28
N GLY A 253 -21.93 6.72 -13.56
CA GLY A 253 -20.88 7.21 -14.46
C GLY A 253 -20.26 8.52 -13.98
N ASN A 254 -21.11 9.49 -13.62
CA ASN A 254 -20.67 10.79 -13.10
C ASN A 254 -19.86 10.66 -11.80
N ILE A 255 -20.30 9.82 -10.86
CA ILE A 255 -19.59 9.56 -9.60
C ILE A 255 -18.21 8.95 -9.89
N GLY A 256 -18.13 7.96 -10.80
CA GLY A 256 -16.87 7.35 -11.22
C GLY A 256 -15.90 8.37 -11.82
N THR A 257 -16.38 9.26 -12.68
CA THR A 257 -15.57 10.33 -13.28
C THR A 257 -15.11 11.36 -12.25
N GLN A 258 -16.00 11.79 -11.33
CA GLN A 258 -15.66 12.72 -10.25
C GLN A 258 -14.60 12.12 -9.32
N PHE A 259 -14.76 10.85 -8.94
CA PHE A 259 -13.78 10.13 -8.11
C PHE A 259 -12.42 10.01 -8.81
N SER A 260 -12.41 9.69 -10.10
CA SER A 260 -11.18 9.61 -10.91
C SER A 260 -10.47 10.96 -11.04
N SER A 261 -11.23 12.04 -11.18
CA SER A 261 -10.70 13.41 -11.21
C SER A 261 -10.10 13.81 -9.87
N LEU A 262 -10.83 13.58 -8.77
CA LEU A 262 -10.37 13.88 -7.41
C LEU A 262 -9.06 13.14 -7.09
N THR A 263 -9.01 11.83 -7.33
CA THR A 263 -7.81 11.02 -7.06
C THR A 263 -6.61 11.46 -7.90
N ARG A 264 -6.81 11.82 -9.17
CA ARG A 264 -5.76 12.39 -10.01
C ARG A 264 -5.23 13.72 -9.45
N ASN A 265 -6.13 14.60 -9.01
CA ASN A 265 -5.75 15.89 -8.42
C ASN A 265 -4.93 15.69 -7.14
N LEU A 266 -5.31 14.74 -6.28
CA LEU A 266 -4.56 14.40 -5.06
C LEU A 266 -3.17 13.85 -5.37
N ILE A 267 -3.04 12.97 -6.38
CA ILE A 267 -1.74 12.44 -6.82
C ILE A 267 -0.85 13.56 -7.37
N ASN A 268 -1.42 14.46 -8.18
CA ASN A 268 -0.70 15.60 -8.74
C ASN A 268 -0.23 16.56 -7.66
N ALA A 269 -1.13 16.93 -6.72
CA ALA A 269 -0.80 17.82 -5.60
C ALA A 269 0.34 17.25 -4.75
N ARG A 270 0.28 15.96 -4.41
CA ARG A 270 1.36 15.28 -3.68
C ARG A 270 2.68 15.27 -4.46
N THR A 271 2.63 15.08 -5.77
CA THR A 271 3.83 15.09 -6.62
C THR A 271 4.45 16.48 -6.65
N GLN A 272 3.64 17.53 -6.75
CA GLN A 272 4.09 18.91 -6.68
C GLN A 272 4.73 19.23 -5.33
N GLU A 273 4.11 18.82 -4.22
CA GLU A 273 4.65 18.98 -2.87
C GLU A 273 6.02 18.30 -2.70
N ASN A 274 6.17 17.06 -3.19
CA ASN A 274 7.45 16.37 -3.14
C ASN A 274 8.54 17.07 -3.94
N VAL A 275 8.21 17.63 -5.12
CA VAL A 275 9.16 18.39 -5.94
C VAL A 275 9.58 19.68 -5.23
N GLU A 276 8.64 20.37 -4.60
CA GLU A 276 8.92 21.59 -3.85
C GLU A 276 9.78 21.31 -2.61
N LEU A 277 9.46 20.26 -1.85
CA LEU A 277 10.28 19.82 -0.71
C LEU A 277 11.69 19.44 -1.14
N GLN A 278 11.85 18.76 -2.28
CA GLN A 278 13.15 18.44 -2.84
C GLN A 278 13.94 19.71 -3.18
N ARG A 279 13.28 20.70 -3.80
CA ARG A 279 13.88 22.00 -4.12
C ARG A 279 14.35 22.73 -2.85
N GLN A 280 13.53 22.75 -1.80
CA GLN A 280 13.88 23.37 -0.51
C GLN A 280 15.05 22.66 0.16
N LEU A 281 15.11 21.33 0.07
CA LEU A 281 16.20 20.55 0.62
C LEU A 281 17.52 20.87 -0.12
N ASP A 282 17.50 20.93 -1.44
CA ASP A 282 18.68 21.24 -2.24
C ASP A 282 19.16 22.69 -2.03
N GLU A 283 18.23 23.64 -1.88
CA GLU A 283 18.56 25.02 -1.50
C GLU A 283 19.20 25.10 -0.11
N SER A 284 18.62 24.43 0.89
CA SER A 284 19.18 24.38 2.24
C SER A 284 20.56 23.74 2.27
N ARG A 285 20.82 22.73 1.42
CA ARG A 285 22.15 22.14 1.26
C ARG A 285 23.17 23.14 0.72
N ARG A 286 22.83 23.89 -0.32
CA ARG A 286 23.71 24.93 -0.89
C ARG A 286 24.04 26.00 0.15
N GLN A 287 23.04 26.48 0.88
CA GLN A 287 23.24 27.46 1.95
C GLN A 287 24.16 26.91 3.06
N ASN A 288 23.96 25.65 3.47
CA ASN A 288 24.83 25.01 4.45
C ASN A 288 26.26 24.86 3.94
N GLU A 289 26.45 24.54 2.66
CA GLU A 289 27.77 24.48 2.02
C GLU A 289 28.45 25.86 2.01
N GLU A 290 27.74 26.91 1.62
CA GLU A 290 28.25 28.28 1.63
C GLU A 290 28.64 28.75 3.03
N ILE A 291 27.78 28.54 4.01
CA ILE A 291 28.06 28.85 5.42
C ILE A 291 29.28 28.05 5.90
N SER A 292 29.41 26.78 5.51
CA SER A 292 30.55 25.95 5.89
C SER A 292 31.88 26.51 5.32
N LEU A 293 31.87 27.00 4.07
CA LEU A 293 33.03 27.63 3.45
C LEU A 293 33.38 28.96 4.12
N GLN A 294 32.38 29.78 4.46
CA GLN A 294 32.58 31.03 5.20
C GLN A 294 33.17 30.77 6.59
N LEU A 295 32.62 29.79 7.33
CA LEU A 295 33.15 29.39 8.63
C LEU A 295 34.60 28.92 8.54
N GLN A 296 34.96 28.18 7.48
CA GLN A 296 36.33 27.76 7.24
C GLN A 296 37.26 28.96 6.99
N ALA A 297 36.83 29.94 6.19
CA ALA A 297 37.60 31.16 5.90
C ALA A 297 37.80 32.01 7.17
N VAL A 298 36.74 32.22 7.95
CA VAL A 298 36.82 32.94 9.24
C VAL A 298 37.78 32.24 10.20
N ASN A 299 37.68 30.91 10.32
CA ASN A 299 38.58 30.12 11.18
C ASN A 299 40.05 30.24 10.73
N GLN A 300 40.32 30.29 9.43
CA GLN A 300 41.66 30.52 8.90
C GLN A 300 42.18 31.92 9.26
N SER A 301 41.36 32.96 9.08
CA SER A 301 41.73 34.33 9.43
C SER A 301 41.99 34.50 10.94
N GLN A 302 41.18 33.85 11.79
CA GLN A 302 41.38 33.85 13.24
C GLN A 302 42.72 33.21 13.62
N LYS A 303 43.05 32.06 13.01
CA LYS A 303 44.34 31.39 13.23
C LYS A 303 45.53 32.23 12.81
N GLU A 304 45.39 33.04 11.75
CA GLU A 304 46.43 33.94 11.28
C GLU A 304 46.64 35.09 12.27
N LEU A 305 45.56 35.75 12.70
CA LEU A 305 45.60 36.80 13.71
C LEU A 305 46.21 36.30 15.03
N ASP A 306 45.83 35.09 15.47
CA ASP A 306 46.39 34.44 16.67
C ASP A 306 47.90 34.14 16.54
N ARG A 307 48.39 33.88 15.32
CA ARG A 307 49.82 33.70 15.06
C ARG A 307 50.55 35.03 15.11
N GLU A 308 49.98 36.10 14.57
CA GLU A 308 50.55 37.44 14.62
C GLU A 308 50.61 37.99 16.04
N LEU A 309 49.53 37.85 16.81
CA LEU A 309 49.50 38.22 18.23
C LEU A 309 50.58 37.50 19.02
N ARG A 310 50.76 36.19 18.80
CA ARG A 310 51.86 35.43 19.42
C ARG A 310 53.24 35.99 19.05
N ARG A 311 53.48 36.29 17.76
CA ARG A 311 54.74 36.91 17.32
C ARG A 311 54.98 38.26 18.00
N TYR A 312 53.95 39.08 18.13
CA TYR A 312 54.03 40.39 18.79
C TYR A 312 54.40 40.22 20.26
N LYS A 313 53.70 39.36 21.00
CA LYS A 313 53.99 39.09 22.41
C LYS A 313 55.43 38.64 22.65
N SER A 314 55.92 37.71 21.82
CA SER A 314 57.31 37.23 21.91
C SER A 314 58.34 38.32 21.62
N ARG A 315 58.05 39.27 20.71
CA ARG A 315 58.98 40.38 20.39
C ARG A 315 59.14 41.37 21.56
N TYR A 316 58.10 41.56 22.36
CA TYR A 316 58.11 42.52 23.47
C TYR A 316 58.27 41.87 24.86
N ASN A 317 58.59 40.56 24.94
CA ASN A 317 58.68 39.79 26.19
C ASN A 317 57.44 39.93 27.10
N LEU A 318 56.25 40.12 26.51
CA LEU A 318 54.98 40.28 27.24
C LEU A 318 54.39 38.96 27.75
N ASP A 319 55.11 37.85 27.59
CA ASP A 319 54.70 36.52 28.04
C ASP A 319 55.19 36.18 29.48
N SER A 320 55.67 37.18 30.23
CA SER A 320 56.06 37.06 31.65
C SER A 320 54.88 37.32 32.57
#